data_AF-A0A1J4WC71-F1
#
_entry.id   AF-A0A1J4WC71-F1
#
_cell.length_a   1.000
_cell.length_b   1.000
_cell.length_c   1.000
_cell.angle_alpha   90.00
_cell.angle_beta   90.00
_cell.angle_gamma   90.00
#
_symmetry.space_group_name_H-M   'P 1'
#
loop_
_entity.id
_entity.type
_entity.pdbx_description
1 polymer ?
#
loop_
_entity_poly.entity_id
_entity_poly.type
_entity_poly.pdbx_seq_one_letter_code
_entity_poly.pdbx_strand_id
1 'polypeptide(L)'
;MNNFNGQLLVAGFDLCYIMENMDQNSIQQIKQRALSGEPAIISGRSSKWDKINFDNLVFVPAQLARRLVDYFREKISSQTIVGKRSKHPLKLDTPILIGAMFFGALSDKAKVALARGASLAGTCANTGEGGMLPEERTAAKFLITQYSTGRFGVDEKYLQSADAIEIKIGQGAKPGQGGLLKASKVTEKIAQIRGVKLGEDVHSSAYHTDIRTPADLKKKVNWLRKITGGKSIIIKLAAGDVEADVKIAVSANPDVIAIDGSAGGTGAAPEVMIENMGIPAIAALVRARRALDKLKAPQELWIGGGLNSGADAAKALALGADAVFMATPMMVAMGCIYCRQCYQGNCPLGVATQKSELTVKLDVESGGQRIANFIKAATEETKMIAGACGHNDIHKLSVRNLRSLDLTISQITDVKMV
;
A
#
# COMPACT_ATOMS: atom_id res chain seq x y z
N MET A 1 -62.23 25.50 2.74
CA MET A 1 -63.02 26.13 3.83
C MET A 1 -63.31 25.00 4.82
N ASN A 2 -62.78 24.89 6.02
CA ASN A 2 -62.40 25.92 6.99
C ASN A 2 -61.11 25.56 7.76
N ASN A 3 -60.39 26.63 8.09
CA ASN A 3 -59.26 26.70 8.99
C ASN A 3 -59.64 26.28 10.41
N PHE A 4 -58.73 25.58 11.09
CA PHE A 4 -58.60 25.70 12.54
C PHE A 4 -57.14 25.98 12.88
N ASN A 5 -56.88 27.26 13.16
CA ASN A 5 -55.71 27.74 13.87
C ASN A 5 -55.80 27.26 15.32
N GLY A 6 -54.77 26.57 15.77
CA GLY A 6 -54.53 26.25 17.18
C GLY A 6 -53.07 26.51 17.51
N GLN A 7 -52.77 27.75 17.87
CA GLN A 7 -51.51 28.11 18.54
C GLN A 7 -51.43 27.36 19.87
N LEU A 8 -50.53 26.39 19.99
CA LEU A 8 -49.95 26.02 21.27
C LEU A 8 -48.54 26.62 21.35
N LEU A 9 -48.48 27.79 21.97
CA LEU A 9 -47.28 28.31 22.61
C LEU A 9 -46.92 27.35 23.75
N VAL A 10 -46.01 26.41 23.49
CA VAL A 10 -45.26 25.72 24.54
C VAL A 10 -43.87 26.34 24.57
N ALA A 11 -43.53 26.81 25.77
CA ALA A 11 -42.32 27.52 26.10
C ALA A 11 -41.04 26.74 25.72
N GLY A 12 -40.10 27.47 25.10
CA GLY A 12 -38.68 27.40 25.38
C GLY A 12 -38.06 26.02 25.59
N PHE A 13 -38.03 25.20 24.54
CA PHE A 13 -36.94 24.27 24.33
C PHE A 13 -36.55 24.37 22.85
N ASP A 14 -35.36 24.90 22.62
CA ASP A 14 -34.68 24.90 21.32
C ASP A 14 -34.35 23.44 20.95
N LEU A 15 -35.36 22.71 20.49
CA LEU A 15 -35.27 21.34 19.94
C LEU A 15 -34.73 21.36 18.50
N CYS A 16 -34.13 22.47 18.07
CA CYS A 16 -33.66 22.70 16.70
C CYS A 16 -32.13 22.82 16.58
N TYR A 17 -31.35 22.54 17.63
CA TYR A 17 -29.89 22.59 17.53
C TYR A 17 -29.25 21.28 18.00
N ILE A 18 -28.61 20.61 17.03
CA ILE A 18 -27.86 19.34 17.11
C ILE A 18 -28.72 18.08 16.95
N MET A 19 -29.50 18.00 15.86
CA MET A 19 -29.50 16.76 15.09
C MET A 19 -28.33 16.86 14.10
N GLU A 20 -27.20 16.25 14.43
CA GLU A 20 -26.16 15.99 13.43
C GLU A 20 -26.80 15.22 12.28
N ASN A 21 -27.04 15.89 11.15
CA ASN A 21 -27.65 15.27 9.98
C ASN A 21 -26.76 14.11 9.53
N MET A 22 -27.31 12.89 9.50
CA MET A 22 -26.69 11.77 8.80
C MET A 22 -26.40 12.20 7.36
N ASP A 23 -25.15 12.04 6.92
CA ASP A 23 -24.78 12.37 5.56
C ASP A 23 -25.46 11.42 4.56
N GLN A 24 -25.61 11.86 3.31
CA GLN A 24 -26.34 11.10 2.29
C GLN A 24 -25.71 9.73 1.99
N ASN A 25 -24.38 9.58 2.13
CA ASN A 25 -23.75 8.29 1.94
C ASN A 25 -24.14 7.34 3.06
N SER A 26 -24.13 7.80 4.31
CA SER A 26 -24.59 7.02 5.46
C SER A 26 -26.05 6.56 5.30
N ILE A 27 -26.95 7.44 4.85
CA ILE A 27 -28.35 7.09 4.57
C ILE A 27 -28.44 6.03 3.47
N GLN A 28 -27.71 6.19 2.37
CA GLN A 28 -27.71 5.24 1.26
C GLN A 28 -27.18 3.87 1.69
N GLN A 29 -26.13 3.83 2.51
CA GLN A 29 -25.59 2.59 3.06
C GLN A 29 -26.56 1.89 4.00
N ILE A 30 -27.24 2.64 4.88
CA ILE A 30 -28.28 2.08 5.77
C ILE A 30 -29.39 1.45 4.93
N LYS A 31 -29.89 2.16 3.92
CA LYS A 31 -30.92 1.63 3.00
C LYS A 31 -30.44 0.38 2.28
N GLN A 32 -29.20 0.37 1.78
CA GLN A 32 -28.63 -0.79 1.10
C GLN A 32 -28.52 -2.00 2.05
N ARG A 33 -28.05 -1.80 3.29
CA ARG A 33 -27.96 -2.86 4.30
C ARG A 33 -29.35 -3.38 4.68
N ALA A 34 -30.32 -2.49 4.85
CA ALA A 34 -31.70 -2.86 5.17
C ALA A 34 -32.37 -3.67 4.05
N LEU A 35 -32.09 -3.36 2.78
CA LEU A 35 -32.65 -4.07 1.63
C LEU A 35 -31.97 -5.42 1.36
N SER A 36 -30.66 -5.52 1.60
CA SER A 36 -29.88 -6.71 1.21
C SER A 36 -29.59 -7.67 2.36
N GLY A 37 -29.58 -7.20 3.62
CA GLY A 37 -29.07 -7.97 4.76
C GLY A 37 -27.54 -8.14 4.77
N GLU A 38 -26.83 -7.56 3.80
CA GLU A 38 -25.41 -7.80 3.56
C GLU A 38 -24.55 -6.55 3.79
N PRO A 39 -23.27 -6.70 4.20
CA PRO A 39 -22.34 -5.58 4.28
C PRO A 39 -22.08 -4.93 2.91
N ALA A 40 -21.97 -3.60 2.87
CA ALA A 40 -21.63 -2.88 1.65
C ALA A 40 -20.20 -3.20 1.21
N ILE A 41 -20.02 -3.55 -0.07
CA ILE A 41 -18.70 -3.73 -0.69
C ILE A 41 -18.30 -2.43 -1.38
N ILE A 42 -17.10 -1.93 -1.08
CA ILE A 42 -16.54 -0.73 -1.69
C ILE A 42 -15.10 -0.98 -2.18
N SER A 43 -14.49 0.03 -2.79
CA SER A 43 -13.09 0.00 -3.21
C SER A 43 -12.39 1.35 -2.99
N GLY A 44 -11.06 1.38 -3.17
CA GLY A 44 -10.21 2.52 -2.85
C GLY A 44 -9.53 2.36 -1.48
N ARG A 45 -9.18 3.49 -0.86
CA ARG A 45 -8.64 3.56 0.51
C ARG A 45 -9.59 4.34 1.43
N SER A 46 -9.44 4.17 2.74
CA SER A 46 -10.14 4.97 3.75
C SER A 46 -9.73 6.44 3.70
N SER A 47 -10.67 7.34 3.94
CA SER A 47 -10.45 8.78 4.17
C SER A 47 -10.51 9.17 5.66
N LYS A 48 -10.71 8.20 6.56
CA LYS A 48 -10.86 8.47 8.00
C LYS A 48 -9.58 9.01 8.66
N TRP A 49 -8.43 8.69 8.07
CA TRP A 49 -7.12 8.89 8.68
C TRP A 49 -6.47 10.24 8.33
N ASP A 50 -7.21 11.14 7.69
CA ASP A 50 -6.69 12.42 7.19
C ASP A 50 -6.11 13.32 8.29
N LYS A 51 -6.47 13.11 9.57
CA LYS A 51 -5.87 13.84 10.71
C LYS A 51 -4.58 13.22 11.24
N ILE A 52 -4.33 11.94 10.97
CA ILE A 52 -3.14 11.21 11.45
C ILE A 52 -2.31 10.78 10.23
N ASN A 53 -1.60 11.75 9.66
CA ASN A 53 -0.87 11.59 8.41
C ASN A 53 0.50 12.29 8.47
N PHE A 54 1.23 12.26 7.34
CA PHE A 54 2.55 12.87 7.23
C PHE A 54 2.53 14.39 7.04
N ASP A 55 1.39 15.01 6.71
CA ASP A 55 1.29 16.44 6.38
C ASP A 55 1.61 17.35 7.57
N ASN A 56 1.32 16.88 8.78
CA ASN A 56 1.63 17.56 10.04
C ASN A 56 3.11 17.48 10.46
N LEU A 57 3.98 16.96 9.58
CA LEU A 57 5.43 17.01 9.73
C LEU A 57 6.02 17.94 8.68
N VAL A 58 6.93 18.81 9.09
CA VAL A 58 7.70 19.69 8.22
C VAL A 58 9.19 19.43 8.35
N PHE A 59 9.95 19.72 7.29
CA PHE A 59 11.40 19.61 7.32
C PHE A 59 12.05 20.85 7.91
N VAL A 60 13.12 20.65 8.67
CA VAL A 60 14.01 21.73 9.14
C VAL A 60 15.18 21.84 8.15
N PRO A 61 15.26 22.92 7.37
CA PRO A 61 16.36 23.10 6.43
C PRO A 61 17.67 23.36 7.17
N ALA A 62 18.77 22.88 6.59
CA ALA A 62 20.10 23.21 7.04
C ALA A 62 20.44 24.67 6.69
N GLN A 63 21.25 25.33 7.53
CA GLN A 63 21.68 26.73 7.37
C GLN A 63 23.14 26.86 7.86
N LEU A 64 23.44 27.71 8.85
CA LEU A 64 24.81 27.85 9.37
C LEU A 64 25.26 26.66 10.22
N ALA A 65 24.33 25.99 10.92
CA ALA A 65 24.65 24.85 11.79
C ALA A 65 25.08 23.58 11.02
N ARG A 66 24.77 23.51 9.72
CA ARG A 66 25.16 22.42 8.82
C ARG A 66 25.16 22.96 7.39
N ARG A 67 26.26 22.77 6.67
CA ARG A 67 26.34 23.10 5.24
C ARG A 67 25.24 22.37 4.45
N LEU A 68 24.54 23.09 3.58
CA LEU A 68 23.62 22.50 2.62
C LEU A 68 24.37 21.66 1.57
N VAL A 69 23.67 20.71 0.95
CA VAL A 69 24.13 20.04 -0.26
C VAL A 69 23.33 20.62 -1.42
N ASP A 70 24.03 21.22 -2.39
CA ASP A 70 23.38 21.89 -3.52
C ASP A 70 22.78 20.85 -4.47
N TYR A 71 21.44 20.72 -4.47
CA TYR A 71 20.73 19.77 -5.33
C TYR A 71 21.03 19.94 -6.83
N PHE A 72 21.29 21.16 -7.30
CA PHE A 72 21.54 21.43 -8.72
C PHE A 72 22.99 21.20 -9.13
N ARG A 73 23.93 21.08 -8.17
CA ARG A 73 25.37 20.98 -8.46
C ARG A 73 26.05 19.75 -7.87
N GLU A 74 25.52 19.20 -6.79
CA GLU A 74 26.09 18.08 -6.05
C GLU A 74 25.25 16.82 -6.24
N LYS A 75 25.92 15.66 -6.27
CA LYS A 75 25.24 14.38 -6.40
C LYS A 75 24.60 13.98 -5.06
N ILE A 76 23.30 13.73 -5.08
CA ILE A 76 22.54 13.17 -3.95
C ILE A 76 22.12 11.73 -4.32
N SER A 77 22.53 10.76 -3.51
CA SER A 77 22.17 9.34 -3.72
C SER A 77 20.72 9.08 -3.34
N SER A 78 19.98 8.40 -4.21
CA SER A 78 18.66 7.80 -3.95
C SER A 78 18.68 6.27 -4.00
N GLN A 79 19.87 5.68 -4.13
CA GLN A 79 20.01 4.23 -4.29
C GLN A 79 19.47 3.49 -3.07
N THR A 80 18.67 2.46 -3.32
CA THR A 80 18.06 1.65 -2.28
C THR A 80 18.29 0.17 -2.59
N ILE A 81 18.63 -0.61 -1.58
CA ILE A 81 18.91 -2.04 -1.74
C ILE A 81 17.79 -2.82 -1.05
N VAL A 82 17.19 -3.76 -1.77
CA VAL A 82 16.19 -4.71 -1.25
C VAL A 82 16.84 -6.02 -0.89
N GLY A 83 16.75 -6.37 0.39
CA GLY A 83 17.28 -7.60 0.95
C GLY A 83 18.80 -7.64 0.92
N LYS A 84 19.44 -6.68 1.58
CA LYS A 84 20.89 -6.54 1.79
C LYS A 84 21.56 -7.82 2.30
N ARG A 85 20.80 -8.71 2.96
CA ARG A 85 21.28 -9.98 3.52
C ARG A 85 20.99 -11.21 2.63
N SER A 86 20.33 -11.03 1.50
CA SER A 86 20.03 -12.12 0.57
C SER A 86 21.24 -12.40 -0.34
N LYS A 87 21.22 -13.54 -1.04
CA LYS A 87 22.25 -13.84 -2.06
C LYS A 87 22.07 -13.03 -3.34
N HIS A 88 20.89 -12.45 -3.53
CA HIS A 88 20.49 -11.73 -4.73
C HIS A 88 19.84 -10.39 -4.34
N PRO A 89 20.58 -9.46 -3.72
CA PRO A 89 20.04 -8.17 -3.34
C PRO A 89 19.65 -7.37 -4.59
N LEU A 90 18.49 -6.72 -4.57
CA LEU A 90 18.05 -5.89 -5.69
C LEU A 90 18.54 -4.46 -5.47
N LYS A 91 19.28 -3.91 -6.43
CA LYS A 91 19.75 -2.52 -6.41
C LYS A 91 18.77 -1.65 -7.19
N LEU A 92 18.10 -0.75 -6.49
CA LEU A 92 17.09 0.16 -7.03
C LEU A 92 17.64 1.58 -7.09
N ASP A 93 17.14 2.36 -8.06
CA ASP A 93 17.52 3.77 -8.26
C ASP A 93 16.72 4.72 -7.36
N THR A 94 15.71 4.21 -6.66
CA THR A 94 14.75 4.96 -5.84
C THR A 94 14.32 4.17 -4.61
N PRO A 95 13.94 4.84 -3.49
CA PRO A 95 13.31 4.19 -2.34
C PRO A 95 11.81 3.89 -2.55
N ILE A 96 11.24 4.29 -3.71
CA ILE A 96 9.80 4.17 -3.99
C ILE A 96 9.54 2.90 -4.79
N LEU A 97 8.77 1.98 -4.21
CA LEU A 97 8.34 0.72 -4.80
C LEU A 97 6.87 0.79 -5.25
N ILE A 98 6.52 -0.03 -6.24
CA ILE A 98 5.11 -0.24 -6.61
C ILE A 98 4.50 -1.26 -5.65
N GLY A 99 3.42 -0.85 -4.97
CA GLY A 99 2.66 -1.73 -4.08
C GLY A 99 1.97 -2.88 -4.80
N ALA A 100 1.80 -4.00 -4.10
CA ALA A 100 1.14 -5.20 -4.62
C ALA A 100 -0.31 -4.95 -5.07
N MET A 101 -0.59 -5.14 -6.36
CA MET A 101 -1.92 -5.04 -6.95
C MET A 101 -2.09 -6.16 -7.97
N PHE A 102 -3.17 -6.94 -7.90
CA PHE A 102 -3.23 -8.22 -8.60
C PHE A 102 -4.00 -8.21 -9.93
N PHE A 103 -3.59 -9.08 -10.86
CA PHE A 103 -4.36 -9.38 -12.07
C PHE A 103 -5.71 -10.00 -11.71
N GLY A 104 -6.79 -9.38 -12.17
CA GLY A 104 -8.17 -9.65 -11.75
C GLY A 104 -8.78 -8.44 -11.07
N ALA A 105 -8.11 -7.85 -10.07
CA ALA A 105 -8.50 -6.53 -9.57
C ALA A 105 -8.18 -5.47 -10.63
N LEU A 106 -6.98 -5.56 -11.21
CA LEU A 106 -6.54 -4.76 -12.36
C LEU A 106 -6.62 -5.57 -13.66
N SER A 107 -6.74 -4.87 -14.78
CA SER A 107 -6.61 -5.44 -16.12
C SER A 107 -5.19 -5.95 -16.36
N ASP A 108 -5.02 -6.82 -17.35
CA ASP A 108 -3.70 -7.25 -17.81
C ASP A 108 -2.86 -6.07 -18.32
N LYS A 109 -3.46 -5.16 -19.11
CA LYS A 109 -2.78 -3.94 -19.56
C LYS A 109 -2.26 -3.08 -18.41
N ALA A 110 -3.03 -2.93 -17.33
CA ALA A 110 -2.59 -2.18 -16.16
C ALA A 110 -1.41 -2.88 -15.45
N LYS A 111 -1.42 -4.21 -15.40
CA LYS A 111 -0.31 -5.01 -14.85
C LYS A 111 0.97 -4.86 -15.67
N VAL A 112 0.88 -4.91 -16.99
CA VAL A 112 2.04 -4.67 -17.88
C VAL A 112 2.53 -3.23 -17.78
N ALA A 113 1.63 -2.24 -17.69
CA ALA A 113 2.01 -0.84 -17.50
C ALA A 113 2.76 -0.60 -16.18
N LEU A 114 2.34 -1.23 -15.08
CA LEU A 114 3.05 -1.19 -13.80
C LEU A 114 4.45 -1.81 -13.90
N ALA A 115 4.55 -2.97 -14.54
CA ALA A 115 5.84 -3.65 -14.78
C ALA A 115 6.79 -2.78 -15.60
N ARG A 116 6.31 -2.20 -16.70
CA ARG A 116 7.07 -1.29 -17.56
C ARG A 116 7.50 -0.03 -16.81
N GLY A 117 6.58 0.60 -16.08
CA GLY A 117 6.84 1.80 -15.31
C GLY A 117 7.90 1.59 -14.23
N ALA A 118 7.84 0.45 -13.53
CA ALA A 118 8.86 0.06 -12.55
C ALA A 118 10.25 -0.07 -13.20
N SER A 119 10.33 -0.78 -14.33
CA SER A 119 11.58 -0.96 -15.08
C SER A 119 12.21 0.36 -15.52
N LEU A 120 11.40 1.26 -16.08
CA LEU A 120 11.82 2.58 -16.55
C LEU A 120 12.26 3.52 -15.42
N ALA A 121 11.72 3.32 -14.21
CA ALA A 121 12.07 4.07 -13.02
C ALA A 121 13.20 3.44 -12.18
N GLY A 122 13.69 2.24 -12.57
CA GLY A 122 14.73 1.54 -11.83
C GLY A 122 14.27 0.97 -10.48
N THR A 123 12.99 0.58 -10.38
CA THR A 123 12.38 -0.03 -9.17
C THR A 123 11.74 -1.39 -9.49
N CYS A 124 11.04 -1.96 -8.51
CA CYS A 124 10.36 -3.25 -8.63
C CYS A 124 8.86 -3.09 -8.88
N ALA A 125 8.30 -3.98 -9.70
CA ALA A 125 6.87 -4.25 -9.74
C ALA A 125 6.51 -5.39 -8.77
N ASN A 126 5.21 -5.58 -8.50
CA ASN A 126 4.73 -6.66 -7.63
C ASN A 126 3.49 -7.32 -8.25
N THR A 127 3.44 -8.67 -8.29
CA THR A 127 2.34 -9.43 -8.90
C THR A 127 1.01 -9.20 -8.17
N GLY A 128 1.04 -9.03 -6.85
CA GLY A 128 -0.12 -9.21 -5.99
C GLY A 128 -0.58 -10.67 -5.93
N GLU A 129 -1.77 -10.88 -5.34
CA GLU A 129 -2.33 -12.18 -4.97
C GLU A 129 -2.85 -13.03 -6.14
N GLY A 130 -2.78 -12.55 -7.38
CA GLY A 130 -3.59 -13.06 -8.50
C GLY A 130 -2.88 -14.01 -9.47
N GLY A 131 -1.68 -14.46 -9.15
CA GLY A 131 -0.79 -15.14 -10.07
C GLY A 131 0.11 -14.18 -10.85
N MET A 132 0.84 -14.71 -11.82
CA MET A 132 1.77 -13.95 -12.67
C MET A 132 1.35 -14.01 -14.14
N LEU A 133 1.35 -12.87 -14.82
CA LEU A 133 1.20 -12.77 -16.27
C LEU A 133 2.56 -12.93 -16.98
N PRO A 134 2.69 -13.72 -18.05
CA PRO A 134 3.93 -13.79 -18.82
C PRO A 134 4.40 -12.41 -19.33
N GLU A 135 3.46 -11.57 -19.74
CA GLU A 135 3.72 -10.23 -20.27
C GLU A 135 4.22 -9.27 -19.18
N GLU A 136 3.68 -9.35 -17.96
CA GLU A 136 4.16 -8.51 -16.86
C GLU A 136 5.57 -8.92 -16.43
N ARG A 137 5.87 -10.23 -16.42
CA ARG A 137 7.22 -10.72 -16.09
C ARG A 137 8.23 -10.27 -17.12
N THR A 138 7.87 -10.32 -18.40
CA THR A 138 8.74 -9.86 -19.50
C THR A 138 9.00 -8.36 -19.41
N ALA A 139 7.98 -7.56 -19.05
CA ALA A 139 8.12 -6.11 -18.93
C ALA A 139 8.87 -5.65 -17.67
N ALA A 140 8.95 -6.48 -16.62
CA ALA A 140 9.56 -6.13 -15.34
C ALA A 140 11.07 -6.47 -15.30
N LYS A 141 11.90 -5.46 -15.02
CA LYS A 141 13.32 -5.62 -14.67
C LYS A 141 13.47 -6.38 -13.37
N PHE A 142 12.69 -5.96 -12.36
CA PHE A 142 12.55 -6.67 -11.09
C PHE A 142 11.08 -6.88 -10.77
N LEU A 143 10.69 -8.12 -10.44
CA LEU A 143 9.33 -8.48 -10.05
C LEU A 143 9.32 -9.20 -8.70
N ILE A 144 8.63 -8.60 -7.75
CA ILE A 144 8.29 -9.23 -6.48
C ILE A 144 7.04 -10.09 -6.70
N THR A 145 7.09 -11.36 -6.32
CA THR A 145 5.93 -12.25 -6.42
C THR A 145 5.32 -12.49 -5.05
N GLN A 146 4.00 -12.61 -5.00
CA GLN A 146 3.27 -12.69 -3.74
C GLN A 146 2.88 -14.13 -3.40
N TYR A 147 3.32 -14.59 -2.22
CA TYR A 147 2.88 -15.83 -1.60
C TYR A 147 1.70 -15.54 -0.67
N SER A 148 0.48 -15.44 -1.23
CA SER A 148 -0.76 -15.06 -0.54
C SER A 148 -1.60 -16.27 -0.10
N THR A 149 -2.52 -16.08 0.84
CA THR A 149 -3.35 -17.15 1.44
C THR A 149 -4.12 -18.01 0.43
N GLY A 150 -4.49 -17.46 -0.73
CA GLY A 150 -5.18 -18.19 -1.80
C GLY A 150 -4.30 -19.09 -2.67
N ARG A 151 -2.97 -18.93 -2.65
CA ARG A 151 -2.00 -19.68 -3.48
C ARG A 151 -2.31 -19.67 -4.99
N PHE A 152 -3.03 -18.66 -5.48
CA PHE A 152 -3.45 -18.60 -6.87
C PHE A 152 -2.24 -18.51 -7.82
N GLY A 153 -2.12 -19.51 -8.69
CA GLY A 153 -1.02 -19.58 -9.67
C GLY A 153 0.36 -19.75 -9.05
N VAL A 154 0.46 -20.19 -7.78
CA VAL A 154 1.74 -20.39 -7.10
C VAL A 154 2.21 -21.84 -7.30
N ASP A 155 3.19 -22.01 -8.17
CA ASP A 155 3.96 -23.25 -8.34
C ASP A 155 5.47 -22.96 -8.21
N GLU A 156 6.31 -24.00 -8.39
CA GLU A 156 7.76 -23.84 -8.32
C GLU A 156 8.29 -22.87 -9.40
N LYS A 157 7.74 -22.93 -10.62
CA LYS A 157 8.14 -22.05 -11.73
C LYS A 157 7.84 -20.59 -11.43
N TYR A 158 6.69 -20.29 -10.84
CA TYR A 158 6.28 -18.98 -10.36
C TYR A 158 7.23 -18.44 -9.27
N LEU A 159 7.62 -19.28 -8.33
CA LEU A 159 8.54 -18.88 -7.26
C LEU A 159 9.95 -18.63 -7.81
N GLN A 160 10.42 -19.49 -8.71
CA GLN A 160 11.74 -19.36 -9.32
C GLN A 160 11.84 -18.17 -10.27
N SER A 161 10.74 -17.75 -10.92
CA SER A 161 10.72 -16.59 -11.83
C SER A 161 10.70 -15.24 -11.11
N ALA A 162 10.50 -15.21 -9.80
CA ALA A 162 10.52 -13.99 -8.98
C ALA A 162 11.93 -13.41 -8.83
N ASP A 163 12.07 -12.11 -8.57
CA ASP A 163 13.34 -11.52 -8.10
C ASP A 163 13.40 -11.40 -6.57
N ALA A 164 12.23 -11.34 -5.93
CA ALA A 164 12.02 -11.48 -4.50
C ALA A 164 10.62 -12.04 -4.22
N ILE A 165 10.42 -12.64 -3.05
CA ILE A 165 9.11 -13.18 -2.62
C ILE A 165 8.54 -12.35 -1.49
N GLU A 166 7.28 -11.95 -1.59
CA GLU A 166 6.52 -11.32 -0.51
C GLU A 166 5.49 -12.30 0.07
N ILE A 167 5.68 -12.72 1.32
CA ILE A 167 4.68 -13.44 2.10
C ILE A 167 3.68 -12.41 2.61
N LYS A 168 2.47 -12.42 2.05
CA LYS A 168 1.41 -11.50 2.45
C LYS A 168 0.59 -12.09 3.59
N ILE A 169 0.86 -11.63 4.81
CA ILE A 169 0.05 -11.92 6.00
C ILE A 169 -1.20 -11.02 6.02
N GLY A 170 -1.04 -9.73 5.69
CA GLY A 170 -2.13 -8.76 5.74
C GLY A 170 -1.99 -7.62 4.73
N GLN A 171 -3.05 -6.82 4.61
CA GLN A 171 -3.06 -5.54 3.89
C GLN A 171 -3.84 -4.49 4.69
N GLY A 172 -3.47 -3.21 4.51
CA GLY A 172 -4.05 -2.10 5.28
C GLY A 172 -5.55 -1.90 5.08
N ALA A 173 -6.07 -2.18 3.88
CA ALA A 173 -7.48 -1.95 3.54
C ALA A 173 -8.48 -2.96 4.15
N LYS A 174 -7.99 -4.14 4.56
CA LYS A 174 -8.81 -5.19 5.17
C LYS A 174 -7.96 -6.13 6.01
N PRO A 175 -7.38 -5.64 7.13
CA PRO A 175 -6.63 -6.46 8.06
C PRO A 175 -7.51 -7.63 8.55
N GLY A 176 -6.96 -8.84 8.66
CA GLY A 176 -7.72 -10.01 9.10
C GLY A 176 -8.65 -10.63 8.05
N GLN A 177 -8.59 -10.22 6.78
CA GLN A 177 -9.33 -10.85 5.68
C GLN A 177 -8.46 -11.14 4.44
N GLY A 178 -8.74 -12.27 3.79
CA GLY A 178 -8.13 -12.65 2.51
C GLY A 178 -8.63 -11.83 1.33
N GLY A 179 -7.98 -11.96 0.17
CA GLY A 179 -8.39 -11.31 -1.07
C GLY A 179 -9.83 -11.60 -1.48
N LEU A 180 -10.49 -10.60 -2.09
CA LEU A 180 -11.81 -10.72 -2.71
C LEU A 180 -11.72 -10.32 -4.18
N LEU A 181 -12.16 -11.19 -5.06
CA LEU A 181 -12.43 -10.89 -6.46
C LEU A 181 -13.87 -11.28 -6.79
N LYS A 182 -14.68 -10.31 -7.23
CA LYS A 182 -16.09 -10.54 -7.60
C LYS A 182 -16.19 -11.41 -8.84
N ALA A 183 -17.21 -12.27 -8.90
CA ALA A 183 -17.55 -13.20 -9.97
C ALA A 183 -17.58 -12.52 -11.34
N SER A 184 -18.13 -11.31 -11.41
CA SER A 184 -18.20 -10.50 -12.64
C SER A 184 -16.84 -10.15 -13.25
N LYS A 185 -15.75 -10.36 -12.50
CA LYS A 185 -14.37 -10.15 -12.92
C LYS A 185 -13.58 -11.46 -13.05
N VAL A 186 -14.19 -12.62 -12.86
CA VAL A 186 -13.55 -13.91 -13.07
C VAL A 186 -13.78 -14.31 -14.52
N THR A 187 -12.83 -13.97 -15.39
CA THR A 187 -12.80 -14.43 -16.79
C THR A 187 -12.17 -15.81 -16.90
N GLU A 188 -12.30 -16.47 -18.05
CA GLU A 188 -11.64 -17.76 -18.32
C GLU A 188 -10.12 -17.69 -18.10
N LYS A 189 -9.47 -16.62 -18.58
CA LYS A 189 -8.04 -16.37 -18.35
C LYS A 189 -7.70 -16.33 -16.85
N ILE A 190 -8.54 -15.68 -16.04
CA ILE A 190 -8.36 -15.61 -14.58
C ILE A 190 -8.61 -16.96 -13.92
N ALA A 191 -9.69 -17.65 -14.32
CA ALA A 191 -10.03 -18.98 -13.82
C ALA A 191 -8.86 -19.96 -14.05
N GLN A 192 -8.28 -19.94 -15.25
CA GLN A 192 -7.14 -20.77 -15.64
C GLN A 192 -5.88 -20.43 -14.83
N ILE A 193 -5.49 -19.15 -14.75
CA ILE A 193 -4.28 -18.72 -14.02
C ILE A 193 -4.39 -19.06 -12.53
N ARG A 194 -5.59 -18.94 -11.95
CA ARG A 194 -5.79 -19.11 -10.51
C ARG A 194 -6.17 -20.52 -10.10
N GLY A 195 -6.61 -21.36 -11.03
CA GLY A 195 -7.18 -22.68 -10.73
C GLY A 195 -8.51 -22.57 -9.97
N VAL A 196 -9.38 -21.64 -10.36
CA VAL A 196 -10.69 -21.39 -9.71
C VAL A 196 -11.84 -21.55 -10.70
N LYS A 197 -13.06 -21.71 -10.19
CA LYS A 197 -14.25 -21.83 -11.02
C LYS A 197 -14.64 -20.49 -11.65
N LEU A 198 -15.11 -20.55 -12.89
CA LEU A 198 -15.65 -19.40 -13.61
C LEU A 198 -17.00 -18.97 -12.99
N GLY A 199 -17.25 -17.66 -12.89
CA GLY A 199 -18.55 -17.11 -12.48
C GLY A 199 -18.86 -17.16 -10.99
N GLU A 200 -17.89 -17.53 -10.14
CA GLU A 200 -18.03 -17.52 -8.68
C GLU A 200 -17.15 -16.42 -8.05
N ASP A 201 -17.61 -15.83 -6.93
CA ASP A 201 -16.78 -14.93 -6.14
C ASP A 201 -15.58 -15.70 -5.59
N VAL A 202 -14.37 -15.15 -5.76
CA VAL A 202 -13.14 -15.77 -5.26
C VAL A 202 -12.74 -15.11 -3.95
N HIS A 203 -12.90 -15.85 -2.86
CA HIS A 203 -12.49 -15.47 -1.52
C HIS A 203 -11.24 -16.25 -1.11
N SER A 204 -10.19 -15.53 -0.70
CA SER A 204 -9.05 -16.18 -0.04
C SER A 204 -9.31 -16.32 1.45
N SER A 205 -8.73 -17.35 2.08
CA SER A 205 -8.73 -17.48 3.55
C SER A 205 -8.10 -16.25 4.22
N ALA A 206 -8.56 -15.92 5.42
CA ALA A 206 -7.97 -14.89 6.27
C ALA A 206 -6.55 -15.24 6.76
N TYR A 207 -6.19 -16.53 6.73
CA TYR A 207 -4.90 -17.03 7.21
C TYR A 207 -4.27 -18.01 6.23
N HIS A 208 -2.96 -18.18 6.33
CA HIS A 208 -2.23 -19.20 5.59
C HIS A 208 -2.46 -20.57 6.23
N THR A 209 -2.93 -21.53 5.45
CA THR A 209 -3.25 -22.88 5.96
C THR A 209 -2.01 -23.67 6.42
N ASP A 210 -0.83 -23.31 5.89
CA ASP A 210 0.49 -23.88 6.15
C ASP A 210 1.38 -23.01 7.07
N ILE A 211 0.87 -21.90 7.62
CA ILE A 211 1.57 -21.06 8.61
C ILE A 211 0.64 -20.83 9.79
N ARG A 212 0.74 -21.68 10.81
CA ARG A 212 -0.13 -21.63 12.00
C ARG A 212 0.60 -21.12 13.24
N THR A 213 1.93 -21.20 13.24
CA THR A 213 2.79 -20.80 14.34
C THR A 213 3.95 -19.94 13.85
N PRO A 214 4.63 -19.18 14.73
CA PRO A 214 5.88 -18.51 14.40
C PRO A 214 6.96 -19.46 13.84
N ALA A 215 6.99 -20.70 14.32
CA ALA A 215 7.91 -21.73 13.82
C ALA A 215 7.60 -22.12 12.37
N ASP A 216 6.33 -22.21 11.99
CA ASP A 216 5.93 -22.49 10.60
C ASP A 216 6.29 -21.32 9.68
N LEU A 217 6.15 -20.08 10.14
CA LEU A 217 6.56 -18.90 9.38
C LEU A 217 8.06 -18.94 9.10
N LYS A 218 8.88 -19.27 10.10
CA LYS A 218 10.33 -19.46 9.93
C LYS A 218 10.65 -20.59 8.95
N LYS A 219 9.98 -21.74 9.07
CA LYS A 219 10.13 -22.86 8.11
C LYS A 219 9.77 -22.41 6.69
N LYS A 220 8.70 -21.62 6.54
CA LYS A 220 8.24 -21.13 5.25
C LYS A 220 9.22 -20.15 4.62
N VAL A 221 9.73 -19.17 5.39
CA VAL A 221 10.78 -18.24 4.95
C VAL A 221 12.01 -19.02 4.47
N ASN A 222 12.46 -20.02 5.24
CA ASN A 222 13.61 -20.85 4.86
C ASN A 222 13.36 -21.67 3.59
N TRP A 223 12.17 -22.26 3.44
CA TRP A 223 11.79 -23.02 2.26
C TRP A 223 11.74 -22.13 1.01
N LEU A 224 11.08 -20.97 1.09
CA LEU A 224 11.03 -19.99 -0.01
C LEU A 224 12.42 -19.50 -0.40
N ARG A 225 13.27 -19.22 0.59
CA ARG A 225 14.66 -18.81 0.32
C ARG A 225 15.45 -19.93 -0.36
N LYS A 226 15.26 -21.19 0.05
CA LYS A 226 15.94 -22.34 -0.55
C LYS A 226 15.50 -22.58 -2.00
N ILE A 227 14.19 -22.66 -2.25
CA ILE A 227 13.64 -22.98 -3.58
C ILE A 227 13.94 -21.89 -4.61
N THR A 228 14.13 -20.65 -4.17
CA THR A 228 14.48 -19.52 -5.04
C THR A 228 15.98 -19.31 -5.21
N GLY A 229 16.84 -20.16 -4.64
CA GLY A 229 18.30 -20.02 -4.74
C GLY A 229 18.91 -18.95 -3.83
N GLY A 230 18.14 -18.37 -2.89
CA GLY A 230 18.59 -17.37 -1.93
C GLY A 230 18.10 -15.94 -2.19
N LYS A 231 17.01 -15.79 -2.95
CA LYS A 231 16.38 -14.49 -3.21
C LYS A 231 15.77 -13.90 -1.94
N SER A 232 15.59 -12.58 -1.95
CA SER A 232 15.08 -11.82 -0.80
C SER A 232 13.66 -12.25 -0.44
N ILE A 233 13.39 -12.41 0.86
CA ILE A 233 12.08 -12.72 1.40
C ILE A 233 11.54 -11.51 2.18
N ILE A 234 10.35 -11.05 1.82
CA ILE A 234 9.62 -9.96 2.45
C ILE A 234 8.44 -10.55 3.22
N ILE A 235 8.18 -10.07 4.44
CA ILE A 235 6.93 -10.34 5.15
C ILE A 235 6.11 -9.06 5.17
N LYS A 236 4.92 -9.10 4.57
CA LYS A 236 4.00 -7.96 4.54
C LYS A 236 2.89 -8.13 5.57
N LEU A 237 2.80 -7.16 6.48
CA LEU A 237 1.84 -7.09 7.58
C LEU A 237 0.86 -5.94 7.36
N ALA A 238 -0.40 -6.13 7.74
CA ALA A 238 -1.28 -4.99 7.97
C ALA A 238 -0.92 -4.34 9.30
N ALA A 239 -1.05 -3.02 9.42
CA ALA A 239 -0.79 -2.33 10.68
C ALA A 239 -1.89 -2.65 11.72
N GLY A 240 -1.68 -3.69 12.54
CA GLY A 240 -2.51 -4.10 13.67
C GLY A 240 -1.73 -3.98 14.99
N ASP A 241 -1.46 -5.10 15.66
CA ASP A 241 -0.53 -5.14 16.79
C ASP A 241 0.92 -5.19 16.29
N VAL A 242 1.38 -4.04 15.80
CA VAL A 242 2.63 -3.88 15.04
C VAL A 242 3.84 -4.44 15.79
N GLU A 243 4.00 -4.17 17.08
CA GLU A 243 5.16 -4.61 17.87
C GLU A 243 5.19 -6.14 18.04
N ALA A 244 4.03 -6.74 18.32
CA ALA A 244 3.92 -8.19 18.46
C ALA A 244 4.19 -8.89 17.11
N ASP A 245 3.59 -8.39 16.03
CA ASP A 245 3.75 -8.94 14.69
C ASP A 245 5.19 -8.78 14.17
N VAL A 246 5.82 -7.62 14.40
CA VAL A 246 7.23 -7.39 14.05
C VAL A 246 8.14 -8.35 14.82
N LYS A 247 7.90 -8.58 16.12
CA LYS A 247 8.68 -9.54 16.91
C LYS A 247 8.60 -10.95 16.32
N ILE A 248 7.40 -11.39 15.93
CA ILE A 248 7.20 -12.69 15.27
C ILE A 248 7.91 -12.71 13.92
N ALA A 249 7.74 -11.68 13.09
CA ALA A 249 8.36 -11.59 11.78
C ALA A 249 9.90 -11.64 11.87
N VAL A 250 10.51 -10.91 12.80
CA VAL A 250 11.97 -10.95 13.05
C VAL A 250 12.43 -12.37 13.39
N SER A 251 11.67 -13.12 14.20
CA SER A 251 12.02 -14.51 14.55
C SER A 251 12.02 -15.47 13.35
N ALA A 252 11.24 -15.16 12.31
CA ALA A 252 11.22 -15.90 11.05
C ALA A 252 12.38 -15.53 10.11
N ASN A 253 13.15 -14.48 10.43
CA ASN A 253 14.31 -14.01 9.70
C ASN A 253 14.06 -13.74 8.19
N PRO A 254 13.05 -12.93 7.82
CA PRO A 254 12.96 -12.37 6.48
C PRO A 254 14.07 -11.34 6.27
N ASP A 255 14.27 -10.95 5.03
CA ASP A 255 15.18 -9.87 4.66
C ASP A 255 14.53 -8.50 4.92
N VAL A 256 13.23 -8.40 4.66
CA VAL A 256 12.42 -7.18 4.76
C VAL A 256 11.14 -7.44 5.57
N ILE A 257 10.75 -6.46 6.38
CA ILE A 257 9.42 -6.38 7.00
C ILE A 257 8.69 -5.16 6.42
N ALA A 258 7.57 -5.40 5.74
CA ALA A 258 6.76 -4.36 5.13
C ALA A 258 5.46 -4.15 5.93
N ILE A 259 5.21 -2.94 6.37
CA ILE A 259 4.00 -2.56 7.11
C ILE A 259 3.06 -1.78 6.19
N ASP A 260 1.79 -2.16 6.13
CA ASP A 260 0.76 -1.50 5.34
C ASP A 260 -0.26 -0.82 6.27
N GLY A 261 -0.19 0.51 6.33
CA GLY A 261 -1.08 1.32 7.17
C GLY A 261 -2.54 1.28 6.70
N SER A 262 -3.46 1.67 7.59
CA SER A 262 -4.91 1.62 7.38
C SER A 262 -5.44 2.39 6.16
N ALA A 263 -4.67 3.34 5.61
CA ALA A 263 -4.97 4.03 4.36
C ALA A 263 -4.50 3.27 3.09
N GLY A 264 -4.22 1.96 3.22
CA GLY A 264 -3.98 1.05 2.09
C GLY A 264 -5.21 0.93 1.17
N GLY A 265 -4.97 0.71 -0.13
CA GLY A 265 -6.03 0.56 -1.12
C GLY A 265 -6.51 -0.89 -1.29
N THR A 266 -7.73 -1.07 -1.82
CA THR A 266 -8.23 -2.37 -2.28
C THR A 266 -9.14 -2.23 -3.51
N GLY A 267 -9.16 -3.28 -4.34
CA GLY A 267 -10.10 -3.39 -5.46
C GLY A 267 -11.52 -3.78 -5.01
N ALA A 268 -11.65 -4.46 -3.87
CA ALA A 268 -12.92 -4.82 -3.23
C ALA A 268 -12.70 -5.20 -1.77
N ALA A 269 -13.52 -4.68 -0.86
CA ALA A 269 -13.63 -5.16 0.52
C ALA A 269 -14.97 -4.71 1.13
N PRO A 270 -15.43 -5.36 2.21
CA PRO A 270 -16.48 -4.80 3.05
C PRO A 270 -16.04 -3.43 3.58
N GLU A 271 -16.93 -2.45 3.50
CA GLU A 271 -16.70 -1.07 3.94
C GLU A 271 -16.21 -0.99 5.38
N VAL A 272 -16.82 -1.78 6.27
CA VAL A 272 -16.44 -1.82 7.69
C VAL A 272 -14.95 -2.13 7.87
N MET A 273 -14.37 -2.95 6.99
CA MET A 273 -12.95 -3.31 7.05
C MET A 273 -12.04 -2.16 6.60
N ILE A 274 -12.48 -1.37 5.61
CA ILE A 274 -11.70 -0.24 5.11
C ILE A 274 -11.72 0.90 6.14
N GLU A 275 -12.90 1.21 6.69
CA GLU A 275 -13.09 2.42 7.50
C GLU A 275 -12.84 2.20 9.01
N ASN A 276 -12.77 0.96 9.50
CA ASN A 276 -12.70 0.70 10.95
C ASN A 276 -11.58 -0.23 11.41
N MET A 277 -10.68 -0.66 10.52
CA MET A 277 -9.62 -1.60 10.89
C MET A 277 -8.23 -1.04 10.60
N GLY A 278 -7.31 -1.30 11.53
CA GLY A 278 -5.89 -1.00 11.39
C GLY A 278 -5.45 0.37 11.93
N ILE A 279 -4.14 0.61 11.84
CA ILE A 279 -3.46 1.80 12.37
C ILE A 279 -2.88 2.66 11.22
N PRO A 280 -2.92 4.00 11.31
CA PRO A 280 -2.29 4.88 10.31
C PRO A 280 -0.81 4.59 10.09
N ALA A 281 -0.34 4.74 8.85
CA ALA A 281 1.02 4.40 8.44
C ALA A 281 2.11 5.13 9.27
N ILE A 282 1.90 6.40 9.60
CA ILE A 282 2.85 7.19 10.39
C ILE A 282 3.07 6.59 11.79
N ALA A 283 1.99 6.19 12.48
CA ALA A 283 2.07 5.57 13.80
C ALA A 283 2.64 4.15 13.72
N ALA A 284 2.21 3.38 12.72
CA ALA A 284 2.69 2.02 12.49
C ALA A 284 4.19 1.99 12.19
N LEU A 285 4.69 2.93 11.40
CA LEU A 285 6.11 3.07 11.05
C LEU A 285 6.97 3.27 12.30
N VAL A 286 6.63 4.24 13.14
CA VAL A 286 7.43 4.57 14.34
C VAL A 286 7.42 3.42 15.33
N ARG A 287 6.26 2.77 15.54
CA ARG A 287 6.14 1.58 16.40
C ARG A 287 6.99 0.42 15.87
N ALA A 288 6.93 0.13 14.56
CA ALA A 288 7.74 -0.92 13.94
C ALA A 288 9.24 -0.61 14.05
N ARG A 289 9.67 0.62 13.79
CA ARG A 289 11.07 1.04 13.90
C ARG A 289 11.60 0.86 15.31
N ARG A 290 10.86 1.34 16.33
CA ARG A 290 11.21 1.13 17.75
C ARG A 290 11.30 -0.35 18.11
N ALA A 291 10.38 -1.18 17.63
CA ALA A 291 10.41 -2.62 17.87
C ALA A 291 11.66 -3.27 17.26
N LEU A 292 12.00 -2.94 16.01
CA LEU A 292 13.21 -3.44 15.35
C LEU A 292 14.48 -2.99 16.09
N ASP A 293 14.55 -1.73 16.51
CA ASP A 293 15.72 -1.18 17.20
C ASP A 293 15.93 -1.85 18.57
N LYS A 294 14.84 -2.05 19.33
CA LYS A 294 14.86 -2.77 20.61
C LYS A 294 15.33 -4.21 20.44
N LEU A 295 14.94 -4.86 19.36
CA LEU A 295 15.35 -6.22 19.02
C LEU A 295 16.76 -6.29 18.39
N LYS A 296 17.39 -5.14 18.08
CA LYS A 296 18.62 -5.04 17.27
C LYS A 296 18.48 -5.83 15.96
N ALA A 297 17.28 -5.78 15.40
CA ALA A 297 16.88 -6.55 14.24
C ALA A 297 17.49 -5.95 12.97
N PRO A 298 18.24 -6.71 12.14
CA PRO A 298 18.91 -6.18 10.96
C PRO A 298 17.98 -6.00 9.74
N GLN A 299 16.69 -6.33 9.86
CA GLN A 299 15.70 -6.28 8.78
C GLN A 299 15.47 -4.86 8.28
N GLU A 300 15.35 -4.74 6.96
CA GLU A 300 14.85 -3.52 6.33
C GLU A 300 13.39 -3.31 6.68
N LEU A 301 13.00 -2.05 6.89
CA LEU A 301 11.63 -1.67 7.20
C LEU A 301 11.00 -0.93 6.02
N TRP A 302 9.94 -1.48 5.45
CA TRP A 302 9.15 -0.80 4.42
C TRP A 302 7.81 -0.33 4.99
N ILE A 303 7.31 0.77 4.44
CA ILE A 303 6.02 1.34 4.84
C ILE A 303 5.18 1.73 3.62
N GLY A 304 3.89 1.45 3.71
CA GLY A 304 2.89 1.93 2.76
C GLY A 304 1.59 2.26 3.47
N GLY A 305 0.59 2.64 2.67
CA GLY A 305 -0.73 3.05 3.17
C GLY A 305 -0.87 4.56 3.27
N GLY A 306 -1.38 5.20 2.22
CA GLY A 306 -1.72 6.62 2.22
C GLY A 306 -0.68 7.60 1.66
N LEU A 307 0.54 7.16 1.33
CA LEU A 307 1.59 8.03 0.78
C LEU A 307 1.31 8.38 -0.70
N ASN A 308 1.55 9.64 -1.08
CA ASN A 308 1.21 10.20 -2.39
C ASN A 308 2.32 11.01 -3.08
N SER A 309 3.39 11.38 -2.38
CA SER A 309 4.41 12.32 -2.88
C SER A 309 5.84 11.93 -2.50
N GLY A 310 6.83 12.60 -3.10
CA GLY A 310 8.24 12.48 -2.70
C GLY A 310 8.50 13.06 -1.30
N ALA A 311 7.69 14.03 -0.86
CA ALA A 311 7.71 14.54 0.51
C ALA A 311 7.25 13.47 1.52
N ASP A 312 6.19 12.71 1.22
CA ASP A 312 5.77 11.59 2.08
C ASP A 312 6.85 10.53 2.18
N ALA A 313 7.48 10.19 1.04
CA ALA A 313 8.62 9.26 1.01
C ALA A 313 9.76 9.76 1.89
N ALA A 314 10.18 11.03 1.74
CA ALA A 314 11.23 11.63 2.54
C ALA A 314 10.92 11.63 4.05
N LYS A 315 9.66 11.92 4.43
CA LYS A 315 9.23 11.91 5.84
C LYS A 315 9.25 10.50 6.41
N ALA A 316 8.81 9.51 5.63
CA ALA A 316 8.85 8.12 6.03
C ALA A 316 10.29 7.60 6.22
N LEU A 317 11.22 7.96 5.31
CA LEU A 317 12.65 7.67 5.45
C LEU A 317 13.22 8.33 6.72
N ALA A 318 12.90 9.61 6.96
CA ALA A 318 13.33 10.33 8.16
C ALA A 318 12.83 9.70 9.47
N LEU A 319 11.65 9.07 9.44
CA LEU A 319 11.08 8.33 10.57
C LEU A 319 11.62 6.89 10.71
N GLY A 320 12.51 6.45 9.81
CA GLY A 320 13.25 5.19 9.92
C GLY A 320 12.82 4.07 8.98
N ALA A 321 12.05 4.37 7.94
CA ALA A 321 11.85 3.42 6.83
C ALA A 321 13.12 3.31 5.97
N ASP A 322 13.39 2.13 5.43
CA ASP A 322 14.39 1.90 4.38
C ASP A 322 13.80 2.11 2.98
N ALA A 323 12.48 1.95 2.82
CA ALA A 323 11.78 2.18 1.55
C ALA A 323 10.28 2.39 1.75
N VAL A 324 9.60 2.92 0.73
CA VAL A 324 8.14 3.09 0.74
C VAL A 324 7.49 2.40 -0.43
N PHE A 325 6.30 1.83 -0.24
CA PHE A 325 5.51 1.29 -1.35
C PHE A 325 4.22 2.08 -1.58
N MET A 326 3.96 2.43 -2.84
CA MET A 326 2.81 3.21 -3.26
C MET A 326 2.00 2.43 -4.29
N ALA A 327 0.67 2.38 -4.11
CA ALA A 327 -0.23 1.67 -5.02
C ALA A 327 -1.20 2.64 -5.70
N THR A 328 -2.03 3.32 -4.92
CA THR A 328 -3.02 4.29 -5.43
C THR A 328 -2.40 5.39 -6.31
N PRO A 329 -1.27 6.04 -5.95
CA PRO A 329 -0.64 7.03 -6.82
C PRO A 329 -0.19 6.46 -8.16
N MET A 330 0.25 5.20 -8.21
CA MET A 330 0.62 4.53 -9.47
C MET A 330 -0.59 4.29 -10.36
N MET A 331 -1.74 3.96 -9.75
CA MET A 331 -3.00 3.86 -10.48
C MET A 331 -3.44 5.23 -11.02
N VAL A 332 -3.33 6.29 -10.22
CA VAL A 332 -3.67 7.66 -10.66
C VAL A 332 -2.74 8.10 -11.79
N ALA A 333 -1.42 7.89 -11.65
CA ALA A 333 -0.43 8.20 -12.68
C ALA A 333 -0.71 7.49 -14.01
N MET A 334 -1.12 6.20 -13.98
CA MET A 334 -1.49 5.52 -15.24
C MET A 334 -2.80 6.03 -15.85
N GLY A 335 -3.66 6.74 -15.09
CA GLY A 335 -4.90 7.34 -15.59
C GLY A 335 -6.15 7.10 -14.75
N CYS A 336 -6.06 6.48 -13.57
CA CYS A 336 -7.22 6.29 -12.69
C CYS A 336 -7.79 7.63 -12.22
N ILE A 337 -9.09 7.83 -12.40
CA ILE A 337 -9.84 9.01 -11.94
C ILE A 337 -10.38 8.88 -10.51
N TYR A 338 -9.98 7.82 -9.80
CA TYR A 338 -10.35 7.56 -8.40
C TYR A 338 -11.87 7.49 -8.14
N CYS A 339 -12.65 6.87 -9.04
CA CYS A 339 -14.11 6.75 -8.91
C CYS A 339 -14.59 5.74 -7.84
N ARG A 340 -13.69 4.99 -7.20
CA ARG A 340 -13.99 3.99 -6.14
C ARG A 340 -15.00 2.89 -6.51
N GLN A 341 -15.17 2.59 -7.81
CA GLN A 341 -16.04 1.53 -8.34
C GLN A 341 -15.27 0.31 -8.88
N CYS A 342 -14.04 0.08 -8.42
CA CYS A 342 -13.14 -0.97 -8.93
C CYS A 342 -13.74 -2.39 -8.82
N TYR A 343 -14.56 -2.61 -7.79
CA TYR A 343 -15.21 -3.89 -7.51
C TYR A 343 -16.29 -4.25 -8.54
N GLN A 344 -16.87 -3.27 -9.24
CA GLN A 344 -17.92 -3.49 -10.24
C GLN A 344 -17.38 -4.02 -11.57
N GLY A 345 -16.07 -3.85 -11.84
CA GLY A 345 -15.46 -4.25 -13.10
C GLY A 345 -15.80 -3.34 -14.29
N ASN A 346 -16.38 -2.15 -14.07
CA ASN A 346 -16.78 -1.20 -15.11
C ASN A 346 -15.85 0.02 -15.22
N CYS A 347 -14.57 -0.14 -14.88
CA CYS A 347 -13.62 0.99 -14.88
C CYS A 347 -13.56 1.66 -16.28
N PRO A 348 -13.94 2.95 -16.40
CA PRO A 348 -14.04 3.59 -17.71
C PRO A 348 -12.68 3.85 -18.37
N LEU A 349 -11.60 3.73 -17.61
CA LEU A 349 -10.21 3.99 -18.03
C LEU A 349 -9.44 2.69 -18.32
N GLY A 350 -10.10 1.52 -18.29
CA GLY A 350 -9.45 0.24 -18.57
C GLY A 350 -8.50 -0.27 -17.48
N VAL A 351 -8.47 0.38 -16.30
CA VAL A 351 -7.54 0.04 -15.20
C VAL A 351 -8.05 -1.13 -14.36
N ALA A 352 -9.23 -1.00 -13.76
CA ALA A 352 -9.78 -1.99 -12.80
C ALA A 352 -10.96 -2.78 -13.39
N THR A 353 -10.77 -3.38 -14.56
CA THR A 353 -11.79 -4.10 -15.33
C THR A 353 -11.18 -5.30 -16.05
N GLN A 354 -12.03 -6.27 -16.41
CA GLN A 354 -11.67 -7.40 -17.26
C GLN A 354 -12.44 -7.39 -18.60
N LYS A 355 -13.20 -6.32 -18.87
CA LYS A 355 -14.00 -6.17 -20.09
C LYS A 355 -13.12 -5.68 -21.23
N SER A 356 -13.01 -6.45 -22.30
CA SER A 356 -12.12 -6.16 -23.43
C SER A 356 -12.33 -4.75 -23.99
N GLU A 357 -13.57 -4.34 -24.17
CA GLU A 357 -14.00 -3.03 -24.69
C GLU A 357 -13.63 -1.85 -23.78
N LEU A 358 -13.34 -2.11 -22.50
CA LEU A 358 -12.83 -1.10 -21.56
C LEU A 358 -11.31 -1.17 -21.44
N THR A 359 -10.72 -2.37 -21.40
CA THR A 359 -9.26 -2.53 -21.30
C THR A 359 -8.53 -1.87 -22.46
N VAL A 360 -9.12 -1.84 -23.68
CA VAL A 360 -8.52 -1.16 -24.83
C VAL A 360 -8.25 0.32 -24.61
N LYS A 361 -8.97 0.97 -23.69
CA LYS A 361 -8.80 2.40 -23.37
C LYS A 361 -7.53 2.71 -22.58
N LEU A 362 -6.91 1.69 -21.96
CA LEU A 362 -5.62 1.84 -21.32
C LEU A 362 -4.51 1.52 -22.33
N ASP A 363 -3.73 2.53 -22.67
CA ASP A 363 -2.50 2.37 -23.41
C ASP A 363 -1.34 2.03 -22.46
N VAL A 364 -0.70 0.90 -22.69
CA VAL A 364 0.34 0.32 -21.81
C VAL A 364 1.60 1.18 -21.80
N GLU A 365 1.96 1.71 -22.97
CA GLU A 365 3.19 2.48 -23.17
C GLU A 365 3.14 3.82 -22.44
N SER A 366 2.11 4.62 -22.72
CA SER A 366 1.89 5.89 -22.05
C SER A 366 1.57 5.71 -20.56
N GLY A 367 0.82 4.67 -20.18
CA GLY A 367 0.55 4.34 -18.79
C GLY A 367 1.83 4.04 -18.01
N GLY A 368 2.71 3.19 -18.57
CA GLY A 368 4.01 2.87 -17.99
C GLY A 368 4.94 4.08 -17.92
N GLN A 369 4.97 4.92 -18.96
CA GLN A 369 5.77 6.15 -18.96
C GLN A 369 5.29 7.15 -17.91
N ARG A 370 3.98 7.33 -17.73
CA ARG A 370 3.43 8.21 -16.69
C ARG A 370 3.78 7.73 -15.27
N ILE A 371 3.70 6.42 -15.03
CA ILE A 371 4.15 5.81 -13.77
C ILE A 371 5.64 6.09 -13.54
N ALA A 372 6.48 5.88 -14.56
CA ALA A 372 7.91 6.12 -14.45
C ALA A 372 8.22 7.59 -14.16
N ASN A 373 7.52 8.53 -14.82
CA ASN A 373 7.67 9.96 -14.58
C ASN A 373 7.28 10.34 -13.15
N PHE A 374 6.17 9.80 -12.64
CA PHE A 374 5.74 10.03 -11.26
C PHE A 374 6.80 9.56 -10.26
N ILE A 375 7.30 8.33 -10.40
CA ILE A 375 8.32 7.78 -9.49
C ILE A 375 9.60 8.62 -9.56
N LYS A 376 10.06 9.00 -10.76
CA LYS A 376 11.25 9.84 -10.94
C LYS A 376 11.07 11.22 -10.31
N ALA A 377 9.94 11.88 -10.54
CA ALA A 377 9.65 13.18 -9.94
C ALA A 377 9.63 13.10 -8.40
N ALA A 378 8.91 12.13 -7.83
CA ALA A 378 8.89 11.91 -6.38
C ALA A 378 10.28 11.57 -5.81
N THR A 379 11.11 10.86 -6.56
CA THR A 379 12.50 10.58 -6.16
C THR A 379 13.35 11.84 -6.14
N GLU A 380 13.22 12.70 -7.14
CA GLU A 380 13.92 13.99 -7.18
C GLU A 380 13.44 14.93 -6.06
N GLU A 381 12.14 14.97 -5.75
CA GLU A 381 11.61 15.68 -4.58
C GLU A 381 12.26 15.19 -3.28
N THR A 382 12.38 13.87 -3.08
CA THR A 382 13.08 13.30 -1.92
C THR A 382 14.56 13.74 -1.87
N LYS A 383 15.25 13.78 -3.02
CA LYS A 383 16.65 14.24 -3.11
C LYS A 383 16.77 15.73 -2.81
N MET A 384 15.87 16.58 -3.33
CA MET A 384 15.83 18.01 -3.02
C MET A 384 15.70 18.25 -1.52
N ILE A 385 14.80 17.52 -0.87
CA ILE A 385 14.60 17.58 0.58
C ILE A 385 15.86 17.14 1.34
N ALA A 386 16.47 16.01 0.95
CA ALA A 386 17.72 15.55 1.56
C ALA A 386 18.83 16.60 1.44
N GLY A 387 18.99 17.20 0.26
CA GLY A 387 19.98 18.25 0.01
C GLY A 387 19.74 19.51 0.84
N ALA A 388 18.48 19.95 0.92
CA ALA A 388 18.05 21.07 1.77
C ALA A 388 18.28 20.80 3.27
N CYS A 389 18.23 19.54 3.70
CA CYS A 389 18.58 19.10 5.06
C CYS A 389 20.09 18.85 5.27
N GLY A 390 20.92 19.14 4.26
CA GLY A 390 22.37 19.02 4.29
C GLY A 390 22.90 17.59 4.10
N HIS A 391 22.16 16.75 3.37
CA HIS A 391 22.50 15.35 3.16
C HIS A 391 22.69 15.03 1.67
N ASN A 392 23.78 14.32 1.36
CA ASN A 392 24.07 13.81 0.01
C ASN A 392 23.56 12.38 -0.23
N ASP A 393 22.75 11.85 0.68
CA ASP A 393 22.10 10.55 0.59
C ASP A 393 20.75 10.64 1.31
N ILE A 394 19.67 10.22 0.64
CA ILE A 394 18.32 10.25 1.19
C ILE A 394 18.20 9.42 2.48
N HIS A 395 19.00 8.37 2.64
CA HIS A 395 18.97 7.49 3.82
C HIS A 395 19.64 8.11 5.04
N LYS A 396 20.19 9.32 4.92
CA LYS A 396 20.69 10.13 6.06
C LYS A 396 19.61 11.03 6.66
N LEU A 397 18.44 11.13 6.04
CA LEU A 397 17.28 11.77 6.65
C LEU A 397 16.96 11.10 7.98
N SER A 398 16.58 11.91 8.98
CA SER A 398 16.28 11.42 10.33
C SER A 398 15.25 12.30 11.02
N VAL A 399 14.72 11.86 12.16
CA VAL A 399 13.79 12.64 13.00
C VAL A 399 14.34 14.03 13.40
N ARG A 400 15.67 14.23 13.39
CA ARG A 400 16.29 15.54 13.66
C ARG A 400 16.01 16.57 12.57
N ASN A 401 15.74 16.09 11.35
CA ASN A 401 15.39 16.90 10.20
C ASN A 401 13.90 17.26 10.16
N LEU A 402 13.10 16.85 11.16
CA LEU A 402 11.66 17.08 11.19
C LEU A 402 11.24 17.96 12.38
N ARG A 403 10.13 18.67 12.22
CA ARG A 403 9.31 19.21 13.30
C ARG A 403 7.86 18.87 13.08
N SER A 404 7.12 18.72 14.16
CA SER A 404 5.67 18.51 14.12
C SER A 404 4.93 19.83 14.28
N LEU A 405 3.87 19.99 13.49
CA LEU A 405 2.91 21.10 13.58
C LEU A 405 1.72 20.76 14.48
N ASP A 406 1.61 19.50 14.92
CA ASP A 406 0.48 18.99 15.68
C ASP A 406 0.95 18.18 16.90
N LEU A 407 0.37 18.47 18.07
CA LEU A 407 0.76 17.83 19.33
C LEU A 407 0.56 16.31 19.30
N THR A 408 -0.51 15.83 18.68
CA THR A 408 -0.81 14.40 18.56
C THR A 408 0.26 13.70 17.73
N ILE A 409 0.65 14.31 16.61
CA ILE A 409 1.68 13.76 15.72
C ILE A 409 3.05 13.78 16.38
N SER A 410 3.38 14.83 17.12
CA SER A 410 4.58 14.87 17.97
C SER A 410 4.61 13.70 18.96
N GLN A 411 3.52 13.47 19.70
CA GLN A 411 3.42 12.36 20.67
C GLN A 411 3.49 10.97 20.01
N ILE A 412 2.90 10.82 18.82
CA ILE A 412 2.96 9.55 18.07
C ILE A 412 4.38 9.26 17.61
N THR A 413 5.10 10.29 17.12
CA THR A 413 6.36 10.12 16.39
C THR A 413 7.62 10.39 17.21
N ASP A 414 7.50 10.97 18.40
CA ASP A 414 8.56 11.64 19.17
C ASP A 414 9.29 12.77 18.41
N VAL A 415 8.73 13.24 17.29
CA VAL A 415 9.27 14.41 16.59
C VAL A 415 8.87 15.66 17.35
N LYS A 416 9.86 16.49 17.72
CA LYS A 416 9.64 17.73 18.47
C LYS A 416 8.68 18.67 17.73
N MET A 417 7.83 19.36 18.50
CA MET A 417 7.03 20.48 18.00
C MET A 417 7.94 21.62 17.51
N VAL A 418 7.41 22.43 16.58
CA VAL A 418 8.03 23.71 16.14
C VAL A 418 8.26 24.68 17.29
#